data_AF-Q8Z2I8-F1
#
_entry.id   AF-Q8Z2I8-F1
#
_cell.length_a   1.000
_cell.length_b   1.000
_cell.length_c   1.000
_cell.angle_alpha   90.00
_cell.angle_beta   90.00
_cell.angle_gamma   90.00
#
_symmetry.space_group_name_H-M   'P 1'
#
loop_
_entity.id
_entity.type
_entity.pdbx_description
1 polymer ?
#
loop_
_entity_poly.entity_id
_entity_poly.type
_entity_poly.pdbx_seq_one_letter_code
_entity_poly.pdbx_strand_id
1 'polypeptide(L)'
;MFASGDGKVRVECRFESNTLWLSQGMICELYGKAKATISEHIKNIFADGELEENSVVRFYRTTASDGKNYQIQYFSLPLILAVGYRVRSPRGTQFRQWATQTLQEYLIKGFVMDDERLKNPPVGSSAVPDYFDEMLERIRDIRASERRVYLRVREIFALAADYQPSLKETTQFFQTIQNKLHFACTGYTAAELIHQRADACQPHMGLTSYKGEEVRKCDVTVAKNYLTQDEVSELNRVVNMWLDFAEDQARRRQQVFLRDWQDKLDQFLQFNDREVLQGAGKVSKKMADEKAQAEYSQFAEQQRRLKEAEGEKDIAALLQWKTEPKK
;
A
#
# COMPACT_ATOMS: atom_id res chain seq x y z
N MET A 1 19.64 6.36 7.57
CA MET A 1 20.71 7.13 6.87
C MET A 1 22.00 6.30 6.99
N PHE A 2 22.83 6.19 5.94
CA PHE A 2 24.09 5.42 6.05
C PHE A 2 24.99 6.06 7.13
N ALA A 3 25.16 5.37 8.25
CA ALA A 3 26.19 5.67 9.23
C ALA A 3 27.35 4.71 8.96
N SER A 4 28.55 5.23 8.70
CA SER A 4 29.75 4.39 8.75
C SER A 4 29.87 3.81 10.16
N GLY A 5 30.46 2.61 10.30
CA GLY A 5 30.57 1.90 11.58
C GLY A 5 31.33 2.65 12.69
N ASP A 6 31.88 3.84 12.40
CA ASP A 6 32.52 4.75 13.35
C ASP A 6 31.62 5.90 13.85
N GLY A 7 30.39 6.04 13.34
CA GLY A 7 29.45 7.11 13.69
C GLY A 7 29.89 8.53 13.27
N LYS A 8 30.98 8.68 12.49
CA LYS A 8 31.63 10.00 12.26
C LYS A 8 31.09 10.80 11.09
N VAL A 9 30.27 10.21 10.22
CA VAL A 9 29.75 10.91 9.04
C VAL A 9 28.28 11.24 9.24
N ARG A 10 28.01 12.47 9.70
CA ARG A 10 26.69 13.10 9.59
C ARG A 10 26.75 14.07 8.42
N VAL A 11 26.28 13.63 7.25
CA VAL A 11 26.09 14.55 6.12
C VAL A 11 24.78 15.29 6.36
N GLU A 12 24.83 16.62 6.40
CA GLU A 12 23.63 17.43 6.45
C GLU A 12 22.92 17.34 5.09
N CYS A 13 21.70 16.84 5.11
CA CYS A 13 20.97 16.38 3.94
C CYS A 13 19.78 17.30 3.68
N ARG A 14 19.61 17.76 2.44
CA ARG A 14 18.40 18.48 2.03
C ARG A 14 17.37 17.49 1.50
N PHE A 15 16.18 17.49 2.11
CA PHE A 15 15.01 16.76 1.62
C PHE A 15 14.11 17.74 0.86
N GLU A 16 13.86 17.46 -0.41
CA GLU A 16 12.94 18.24 -1.25
C GLU A 16 12.32 17.33 -2.32
N SER A 17 11.04 17.51 -2.65
CA SER A 17 10.32 16.72 -3.66
C SER A 17 10.39 15.20 -3.39
N ASN A 18 10.21 14.77 -2.12
CA ASN A 18 10.28 13.37 -1.69
C ASN A 18 11.60 12.65 -1.99
N THR A 19 12.69 13.39 -2.19
CA THR A 19 14.01 12.80 -2.40
C THR A 19 15.11 13.56 -1.65
N LEU A 20 16.26 12.91 -1.55
CA LEU A 20 17.46 13.47 -0.95
C LEU A 20 18.30 14.19 -2.00
N TRP A 21 18.82 15.36 -1.64
CA TRP A 21 19.74 16.14 -2.45
C TRP A 21 21.06 16.39 -1.72
N LEU A 22 22.18 16.12 -2.38
CA LEU A 22 23.53 16.40 -1.88
C LEU A 22 24.31 17.26 -2.87
N SER A 23 25.11 18.19 -2.36
CA SER A 23 26.09 18.90 -3.18
C SER A 23 27.23 17.96 -3.59
N GLN A 24 27.99 18.31 -4.63
CA GLN A 24 29.17 17.52 -5.01
C GLN A 24 30.16 17.33 -3.85
N GLY A 25 30.36 18.37 -3.04
CA GLY A 25 31.25 18.32 -1.87
C GLY A 25 30.78 17.30 -0.84
N MET A 26 29.47 17.28 -0.55
CA MET A 26 28.87 16.30 0.36
C MET A 26 29.00 14.85 -0.17
N ILE A 27 28.92 14.65 -1.49
CA ILE A 27 29.18 13.32 -2.10
C ILE A 27 30.65 12.92 -1.96
N CYS A 28 31.58 13.88 -2.11
CA CYS A 28 33.01 13.65 -1.88
C CYS A 28 33.27 13.20 -0.44
N GLU A 29 32.64 13.87 0.53
CA GLU A 29 32.71 13.49 1.94
C GLU A 29 32.09 12.11 2.16
N LEU A 30 30.86 11.88 1.70
CA LEU A 30 30.14 10.61 1.86
C LEU A 30 30.96 9.41 1.40
N TYR A 31 31.59 9.50 0.22
CA TYR A 31 32.35 8.39 -0.35
C TYR A 31 33.86 8.47 -0.14
N GLY A 32 34.38 9.51 0.50
CA GLY A 32 35.81 9.70 0.78
C GLY A 32 36.65 9.73 -0.51
N LYS A 33 36.22 10.52 -1.50
CA LYS A 33 36.91 10.70 -2.79
C LYS A 33 37.09 12.16 -3.14
N ALA A 34 38.10 12.43 -3.97
CA ALA A 34 38.35 13.77 -4.49
C ALA A 34 37.26 14.21 -5.47
N LYS A 35 37.05 15.53 -5.55
CA LYS A 35 36.06 16.16 -6.46
C LYS A 35 36.23 15.73 -7.91
N ALA A 36 37.48 15.64 -8.39
CA ALA A 36 37.77 15.20 -9.77
C ALA A 36 37.22 13.81 -10.07
N THR A 37 37.41 12.84 -9.16
CA THR A 37 36.89 11.48 -9.31
C THR A 37 35.36 11.44 -9.29
N ILE A 38 34.73 12.23 -8.43
CA ILE A 38 33.26 12.33 -8.40
C ILE A 38 32.73 12.97 -9.68
N SER A 39 33.37 14.04 -10.18
CA SER A 39 33.03 14.66 -11.48
C SER A 39 33.12 13.67 -12.63
N GLU A 40 34.18 12.85 -12.66
CA GLU A 40 34.37 11.83 -13.68
C GLU A 40 33.25 10.78 -13.64
N HIS A 41 32.90 10.27 -12.46
CA HIS A 41 31.78 9.32 -12.32
C HIS A 41 30.45 9.91 -12.76
N ILE A 42 30.14 11.16 -12.38
CA ILE A 42 28.91 11.85 -12.80
C ILE A 42 28.87 12.01 -14.33
N LYS A 43 29.98 12.44 -14.93
CA LYS A 43 30.08 12.60 -16.39
C LYS A 43 29.85 11.27 -17.11
N ASN A 44 30.45 10.18 -16.62
CA ASN A 44 30.29 8.86 -17.23
C ASN A 44 28.84 8.35 -17.08
N ILE A 45 28.18 8.57 -15.93
CA ILE A 45 26.77 8.20 -15.74
C ILE A 45 25.86 8.85 -16.79
N PHE A 46 26.09 10.13 -17.10
CA PHE A 46 25.33 10.82 -18.14
C PHE A 46 25.71 10.37 -19.56
N ALA A 47 27.01 10.13 -19.82
CA ALA A 47 27.47 9.64 -21.11
C ALA A 47 26.94 8.22 -21.42
N ASP A 48 26.80 7.37 -20.40
CA ASP A 48 26.25 6.03 -20.50
C ASP A 48 24.71 6.02 -20.67
N GLY A 49 24.06 7.18 -20.53
CA GLY A 49 22.60 7.32 -20.60
C GLY A 49 21.85 6.66 -19.43
N GLU A 50 22.52 6.36 -18.31
CA GLU A 50 21.86 5.75 -17.14
C GLU A 50 20.89 6.73 -16.47
N LEU A 51 21.20 8.03 -16.49
CA LEU A 51 20.35 9.08 -15.92
C LEU A 51 20.33 10.31 -16.84
N GLU A 52 19.20 11.00 -16.88
CA GLU A 52 19.06 12.27 -17.60
C GLU A 52 19.41 13.46 -16.69
N GLU A 53 20.37 14.30 -17.10
CA GLU A 53 20.92 15.39 -16.27
C GLU A 53 19.82 16.33 -15.71
N ASN A 54 18.85 16.73 -16.54
CA ASN A 54 17.76 17.63 -16.15
C ASN A 54 16.84 17.05 -15.07
N SER A 55 16.83 15.73 -14.87
CA SER A 55 15.99 15.05 -13.88
C SER A 55 16.67 14.87 -12.52
N VAL A 56 18.01 14.91 -12.47
CA VAL A 56 18.80 14.59 -11.28
C VAL A 56 19.72 15.70 -10.78
N VAL A 57 19.79 16.83 -11.49
CA VAL A 57 20.58 18.01 -11.10
C VAL A 57 19.66 19.20 -10.79
N ARG A 58 19.90 19.87 -9.66
CA ARG A 58 19.25 21.14 -9.31
C ARG A 58 20.29 22.17 -8.87
N PHE A 59 20.03 23.43 -9.16
CA PHE A 59 20.87 24.56 -8.71
C PHE A 59 20.21 25.25 -7.52
N TYR A 60 20.91 25.31 -6.40
CA TYR A 60 20.47 26.07 -5.23
C TYR A 60 21.36 27.29 -5.03
N ARG A 61 20.73 28.40 -4.64
CA ARG A 61 21.46 29.61 -4.24
C ARG A 61 22.00 29.43 -2.83
N THR A 62 23.30 29.63 -2.70
CA THR A 62 24.00 29.63 -1.41
C THR A 62 24.79 30.92 -1.30
N THR A 63 24.57 31.67 -0.22
CA THR A 63 25.37 32.85 0.11
C THR A 63 26.64 32.38 0.81
N ALA A 64 27.80 32.65 0.22
CA ALA A 64 29.07 32.33 0.85
C ALA A 64 29.43 33.37 1.92
N SER A 65 30.46 33.07 2.72
CA SER A 65 30.95 33.93 3.80
C SER A 65 31.49 35.28 3.32
N ASP A 66 31.71 35.44 2.02
CA ASP A 66 32.09 36.70 1.35
C ASP A 66 30.87 37.55 0.91
N GLY A 67 29.65 37.12 1.27
CA GLY A 67 28.40 37.81 0.94
C GLY A 67 27.92 37.61 -0.50
N LYS A 68 28.64 36.83 -1.33
CA LYS A 68 28.26 36.58 -2.73
C LYS A 68 27.34 35.37 -2.83
N ASN A 69 26.39 35.45 -3.75
CA ASN A 69 25.47 34.36 -4.05
C ASN A 69 26.05 33.47 -5.14
N TYR A 70 26.25 32.19 -4.81
CA TYR A 70 26.69 31.16 -5.75
C TYR A 70 25.54 30.21 -6.05
N GLN A 71 25.44 29.78 -7.31
CA GLN A 71 24.59 28.66 -7.69
C GLN A 71 25.39 27.37 -7.55
N ILE A 72 25.04 26.56 -6.56
CA ILE A 72 25.67 25.28 -6.29
C ILE A 72 24.81 24.17 -6.87
N GLN A 73 25.43 23.24 -7.60
CA GLN A 73 24.78 22.03 -8.07
C GLN A 73 24.56 21.04 -6.93
N TYR A 74 23.36 20.52 -6.87
CA TYR A 74 22.95 19.43 -6.01
C TYR A 74 22.42 18.30 -6.87
N PHE A 75 22.64 17.09 -6.38
CA PHE A 75 22.36 15.85 -7.08
C PHE A 75 21.36 15.01 -6.28
N SER A 76 20.40 14.41 -6.98
CA SER A 76 19.35 13.61 -6.37
C SER A 76 19.84 12.22 -5.93
N LEU A 77 19.04 11.55 -5.10
CA LEU A 77 19.32 10.20 -4.60
C LEU A 77 19.73 9.20 -5.71
N PRO A 78 19.05 9.10 -6.86
CA PRO A 78 19.49 8.24 -7.97
C PRO A 78 20.95 8.45 -8.37
N LEU A 79 21.39 9.70 -8.57
CA LEU A 79 22.78 9.98 -8.94
C LEU A 79 23.75 9.64 -7.79
N ILE A 80 23.38 9.97 -6.55
CA ILE A 80 24.20 9.65 -5.37
C ILE A 80 24.45 8.14 -5.30
N LEU A 81 23.39 7.33 -5.45
CA LEU A 81 23.50 5.86 -5.44
C LEU A 81 24.36 5.36 -6.61
N ALA A 82 24.13 5.85 -7.83
CA ALA A 82 24.89 5.47 -9.03
C ALA A 82 26.39 5.75 -8.90
N VAL A 83 26.76 6.89 -8.28
CA VAL A 83 28.15 7.20 -7.93
C VAL A 83 28.67 6.20 -6.88
N GLY A 84 27.90 5.91 -5.82
CA GLY A 84 28.29 4.97 -4.77
C GLY A 84 28.63 3.56 -5.29
N TYR A 85 27.94 3.09 -6.33
CA TYR A 85 28.26 1.82 -6.98
C TYR A 85 29.57 1.84 -7.78
N ARG A 86 29.98 2.99 -8.30
CA ARG A 86 31.20 3.16 -9.10
C ARG A 86 32.44 3.51 -8.27
N VAL A 87 32.26 4.12 -7.11
CA VAL A 87 33.39 4.58 -6.29
C VAL A 87 34.18 3.42 -5.69
N ARG A 88 35.49 3.41 -5.95
CA ARG A 88 36.46 2.50 -5.32
C ARG A 88 37.10 3.13 -4.08
N SER A 89 36.42 3.13 -2.94
CA SER A 89 36.95 3.55 -1.63
C SER A 89 36.46 2.61 -0.52
N PRO A 90 37.08 2.63 0.68
CA PRO A 90 36.54 1.91 1.85
C PRO A 90 35.07 2.28 2.13
N ARG A 91 34.71 3.56 2.05
CA ARG A 91 33.31 4.02 2.21
C ARG A 91 32.40 3.53 1.09
N GLY A 92 32.86 3.51 -0.16
CA GLY A 92 32.12 2.93 -1.28
C GLY A 92 31.90 1.42 -1.12
N THR A 93 32.88 0.69 -0.59
CA THR A 93 32.73 -0.73 -0.25
C THR A 93 31.71 -0.94 0.86
N GLN A 94 31.77 -0.17 1.95
CA GLN A 94 30.78 -0.21 3.03
C GLN A 94 29.37 0.11 2.51
N PHE A 95 29.24 1.14 1.66
CA PHE A 95 27.97 1.49 1.02
C PHE A 95 27.41 0.33 0.20
N ARG A 96 28.22 -0.33 -0.64
CA ARG A 96 27.78 -1.48 -1.43
C ARG A 96 27.38 -2.66 -0.55
N GLN A 97 28.15 -2.96 0.50
CA GLN A 97 27.79 -4.01 1.47
C GLN A 97 26.44 -3.71 2.14
N TRP A 98 26.24 -2.47 2.60
CA TRP A 98 24.97 -2.02 3.18
C TRP A 98 23.82 -2.11 2.18
N ALA A 99 24.01 -1.65 0.94
CA ALA A 99 22.99 -1.69 -0.10
C ALA A 99 22.62 -3.13 -0.48
N THR A 100 23.61 -4.02 -0.62
CA THR A 100 23.40 -5.45 -0.86
C THR A 100 22.64 -6.10 0.29
N GLN A 101 23.01 -5.83 1.54
CA GLN A 101 22.31 -6.36 2.71
C GLN A 101 20.87 -5.87 2.77
N THR A 102 20.64 -4.58 2.49
CA THR A 102 19.31 -3.96 2.47
C THR A 102 18.43 -4.61 1.38
N LEU A 103 18.97 -4.77 0.17
CA LEU A 103 18.26 -5.42 -0.92
C LEU A 103 17.99 -6.91 -0.62
N GLN A 104 18.96 -7.61 -0.05
CA GLN A 104 18.80 -9.00 0.36
C GLN A 104 17.72 -9.15 1.44
N GLU A 105 17.68 -8.26 2.42
CA GLU A 105 16.63 -8.26 3.43
C GLU A 105 15.25 -8.05 2.80
N TYR A 106 15.12 -7.08 1.90
CA TYR A 106 13.88 -6.88 1.14
C TYR A 106 13.47 -8.13 0.35
N LEU A 107 14.41 -8.77 -0.36
CA LEU A 107 14.13 -9.96 -1.17
C LEU A 107 13.75 -11.19 -0.32
N ILE A 108 14.33 -11.34 0.87
CA ILE A 108 14.06 -12.50 1.75
C ILE A 108 12.79 -12.27 2.61
N LYS A 109 12.67 -11.09 3.23
CA LYS A 109 11.59 -10.80 4.20
C LYS A 109 10.38 -10.10 3.58
N GLY A 110 10.56 -9.43 2.44
CA GLY A 110 9.55 -8.58 1.81
C GLY A 110 9.48 -7.14 2.34
N PHE A 111 10.38 -6.74 3.25
CA PHE A 111 10.43 -5.38 3.81
C PHE A 111 11.84 -5.03 4.31
N VAL A 112 12.11 -3.73 4.51
CA VAL A 112 13.30 -3.17 5.17
C VAL A 112 12.82 -2.12 6.17
N MET A 113 13.42 -2.08 7.36
CA MET A 113 13.10 -1.08 8.39
C MET A 113 14.37 -0.48 8.98
N ASP A 114 14.28 0.80 9.36
CA ASP A 114 15.30 1.52 10.14
C ASP A 114 14.73 1.71 11.55
N ASP A 115 14.80 0.65 12.38
CA ASP A 115 14.15 0.59 13.70
C ASP A 115 14.56 1.74 14.61
N GLU A 116 15.84 2.11 14.62
CA GLU A 116 16.35 3.19 15.46
C GLU A 116 15.77 4.55 15.07
N ARG A 117 15.61 4.82 13.77
CA ARG A 117 14.94 6.04 13.30
C ARG A 117 13.45 6.03 13.63
N LEU A 118 12.77 4.88 13.49
CA LEU A 118 11.34 4.77 13.77
C LEU A 118 11.04 4.89 15.27
N LYS A 119 11.95 4.44 16.15
CA LYS A 119 11.83 4.59 17.61
C LYS A 119 12.13 6.00 18.10
N ASN A 120 12.98 6.73 17.38
CA ASN A 120 13.45 8.07 17.75
C ASN A 120 13.00 9.07 16.68
N PRO A 121 11.71 9.44 16.64
CA PRO A 121 11.21 10.38 15.65
C PRO A 121 11.97 11.71 15.79
N PRO A 122 12.24 12.42 14.68
CA PRO A 122 12.92 13.69 14.73
C PRO A 122 12.15 14.70 15.61
N VAL A 123 12.75 15.11 16.73
CA VAL A 123 12.17 16.14 17.62
C VAL A 123 12.68 17.52 17.17
N GLY A 124 11.78 18.44 16.82
CA GLY A 124 12.12 19.82 16.44
C GLY A 124 12.25 20.05 14.93
N SER A 125 13.12 21.00 14.51
CA SER A 125 13.32 21.43 13.11
C SER A 125 14.09 20.45 12.23
N SER A 126 13.96 19.14 12.48
CA SER A 126 14.66 18.13 11.68
C SER A 126 14.02 18.03 10.30
N ALA A 127 14.81 18.16 9.25
CA ALA A 127 14.35 18.20 7.86
C ALA A 127 13.91 16.83 7.30
N VAL A 128 13.92 15.76 8.10
CA VAL A 128 13.55 14.40 7.66
C VAL A 128 12.06 14.19 7.94
N PRO A 129 11.22 13.93 6.91
CA PRO A 129 9.82 13.62 7.15
C PRO A 129 9.67 12.31 7.95
N ASP A 130 8.73 12.32 8.89
CA ASP A 130 8.31 11.13 9.62
C ASP A 130 7.21 10.39 8.85
N TYR A 131 7.45 9.12 8.54
CA TYR A 131 6.52 8.25 7.79
C TYR A 131 5.96 7.12 8.68
N PHE A 132 6.06 7.26 10.00
CA PHE A 132 5.59 6.23 10.94
C PHE A 132 4.09 5.96 10.80
N ASP A 133 3.27 7.00 10.67
CA ASP A 133 1.82 6.85 10.51
C ASP A 133 1.45 6.17 9.18
N GLU A 134 2.10 6.55 8.07
CA GLU A 134 1.92 5.88 6.77
C GLU A 134 2.30 4.39 6.85
N MET A 135 3.40 4.07 7.54
CA MET A 135 3.82 2.68 7.77
C MET A 135 2.76 1.90 8.58
N LEU A 136 2.19 2.49 9.63
CA LEU A 136 1.12 1.87 10.41
C LEU A 136 -0.13 1.62 9.57
N GLU A 137 -0.52 2.56 8.72
CA GLU A 137 -1.65 2.39 7.80
C GLU A 137 -1.41 1.25 6.81
N ARG A 138 -0.22 1.18 6.19
CA ARG A 138 0.16 0.08 5.31
C ARG A 138 0.15 -1.26 6.02
N ILE A 139 0.65 -1.33 7.26
CA ILE A 139 0.58 -2.56 8.07
C ILE A 139 -0.86 -2.95 8.35
N ARG A 140 -1.73 -1.99 8.72
CA ARG A 140 -3.16 -2.25 8.97
C ARG A 140 -3.85 -2.80 7.72
N ASP A 141 -3.59 -2.22 6.55
CA ASP A 141 -4.15 -2.70 5.28
C ASP A 141 -3.64 -4.11 4.93
N ILE A 142 -2.33 -4.37 5.08
CA ILE A 142 -1.75 -5.71 4.88
C ILE A 142 -2.38 -6.74 5.84
N ARG A 143 -2.53 -6.39 7.13
CA ARG A 143 -3.18 -7.26 8.13
C ARG A 143 -4.63 -7.52 7.78
N ALA A 144 -5.33 -6.51 7.28
CA ALA A 144 -6.74 -6.60 6.91
C ALA A 144 -6.99 -7.21 5.52
N SER A 145 -5.93 -7.55 4.78
CA SER A 145 -6.08 -8.40 3.60
C SER A 145 -6.80 -9.70 4.00
N GLU A 146 -7.88 -10.05 3.29
CA GLU A 146 -8.79 -11.14 3.67
C GLU A 146 -8.05 -12.46 3.91
N ARG A 147 -6.97 -12.71 3.16
CA ARG A 147 -6.12 -13.88 3.35
C ARG A 147 -5.39 -13.88 4.70
N ARG A 148 -4.84 -12.74 5.13
CA ARG A 148 -4.12 -12.62 6.42
C ARG A 148 -5.10 -12.65 7.59
N VAL A 149 -6.23 -11.96 7.47
CA VAL A 149 -7.33 -12.06 8.43
C VAL A 149 -7.77 -13.50 8.55
N TYR A 150 -8.16 -14.16 7.46
CA TYR A 150 -8.61 -15.55 7.47
C TYR A 150 -7.59 -16.50 8.09
N LEU A 151 -6.30 -16.38 7.75
CA LEU A 151 -5.26 -17.20 8.36
C LEU A 151 -5.14 -16.96 9.87
N ARG A 152 -5.14 -15.71 10.33
CA ARG A 152 -5.07 -15.38 11.76
C ARG A 152 -6.29 -15.80 12.53
N VAL A 153 -7.48 -15.51 12.00
CA VAL A 153 -8.76 -15.94 12.56
C VAL A 153 -8.77 -17.47 12.67
N ARG A 154 -8.32 -18.19 11.64
CA ARG A 154 -8.22 -19.65 11.66
C ARG A 154 -7.19 -20.16 12.65
N GLU A 155 -6.03 -19.52 12.80
CA GLU A 155 -5.02 -19.89 13.80
C GLU A 155 -5.54 -19.73 15.23
N ILE A 156 -6.24 -18.63 15.52
CA ILE A 156 -6.80 -18.35 16.84
C ILE A 156 -7.95 -19.31 17.14
N PHE A 157 -8.89 -19.48 16.21
CA PHE A 157 -10.05 -20.35 16.44
C PHE A 157 -9.75 -21.84 16.27
N ALA A 158 -8.64 -22.23 15.63
CA ALA A 158 -8.15 -23.60 15.70
C ALA A 158 -7.72 -24.01 17.11
N LEU A 159 -7.54 -23.07 18.04
CA LEU A 159 -7.32 -23.34 19.45
C LEU A 159 -8.63 -23.60 20.22
N ALA A 160 -9.80 -23.37 19.58
CA ALA A 160 -11.08 -23.72 20.18
C ALA A 160 -11.23 -25.23 20.29
N ALA A 161 -11.79 -25.70 21.41
CA ALA A 161 -11.85 -27.13 21.72
C ALA A 161 -12.70 -27.94 20.72
N ASP A 162 -13.70 -27.31 20.11
CA ASP A 162 -14.66 -27.88 19.16
C ASP A 162 -14.35 -27.54 17.69
N TYR A 163 -13.23 -26.89 17.39
CA TYR A 163 -12.91 -26.51 16.02
C TYR A 163 -12.60 -27.71 15.12
N GLN A 164 -13.37 -27.86 14.05
CA GLN A 164 -13.09 -28.80 12.96
C GLN A 164 -13.34 -28.13 11.60
N PRO A 165 -12.32 -28.03 10.71
CA PRO A 165 -12.46 -27.31 9.43
C PRO A 165 -13.53 -27.86 8.50
N SER A 166 -13.83 -29.17 8.58
CA SER A 166 -14.78 -29.86 7.70
C SER A 166 -16.24 -29.73 8.16
N LEU A 167 -16.50 -29.21 9.36
CA LEU A 167 -17.87 -29.11 9.88
C LEU A 167 -18.61 -27.91 9.26
N LYS A 168 -19.89 -28.14 8.97
CA LYS A 168 -20.82 -27.10 8.50
C LYS A 168 -20.95 -25.96 9.51
N GLU A 169 -20.94 -26.29 10.80
CA GLU A 169 -21.01 -25.35 11.93
C GLU A 169 -19.84 -24.37 11.91
N THR A 170 -18.62 -24.85 11.68
CA THR A 170 -17.42 -24.00 11.52
C THR A 170 -17.58 -23.02 10.37
N THR A 171 -18.10 -23.48 9.21
CA THR A 171 -18.33 -22.61 8.05
C THR A 171 -19.37 -21.52 8.36
N GLN A 172 -20.47 -21.90 9.01
CA GLN A 172 -21.52 -20.95 9.43
C GLN A 172 -21.01 -19.95 10.47
N PHE A 173 -20.14 -20.38 11.37
CA PHE A 173 -19.50 -19.51 12.35
C PHE A 173 -18.66 -18.42 11.69
N PHE A 174 -17.79 -18.76 10.72
CA PHE A 174 -17.01 -17.76 9.99
C PHE A 174 -17.88 -16.79 9.18
N GLN A 175 -18.95 -17.29 8.54
CA GLN A 175 -19.92 -16.44 7.84
C GLN A 175 -20.61 -15.46 8.78
N THR A 176 -20.96 -15.91 9.99
CA THR A 176 -21.57 -15.07 11.02
C THR A 176 -20.63 -13.97 11.48
N ILE A 177 -19.36 -14.30 11.77
CA ILE A 177 -18.35 -13.31 12.15
C ILE A 177 -18.15 -12.29 11.04
N GLN A 178 -18.00 -12.74 9.79
CA GLN A 178 -17.83 -11.85 8.65
C GLN A 178 -19.01 -10.88 8.52
N ASN A 179 -20.25 -11.37 8.59
CA ASN A 179 -21.43 -10.52 8.51
C ASN A 179 -21.53 -9.52 9.66
N LYS A 180 -21.19 -9.93 10.89
CA LYS A 180 -21.16 -9.02 12.05
C LYS A 180 -20.13 -7.91 11.87
N LEU A 181 -18.93 -8.23 11.39
CA LEU A 181 -17.87 -7.25 11.14
C LEU A 181 -18.22 -6.28 10.02
N HIS A 182 -18.81 -6.77 8.91
CA HIS A 182 -19.32 -5.89 7.85
C HIS A 182 -20.42 -4.97 8.38
N PHE A 183 -21.41 -5.53 9.09
CA PHE A 183 -22.52 -4.76 9.62
C PHE A 183 -22.06 -3.68 10.60
N ALA A 184 -21.11 -3.97 11.48
CA ALA A 184 -20.56 -3.01 12.43
C ALA A 184 -19.83 -1.82 11.77
N CYS A 185 -19.52 -1.91 10.47
CA CYS A 185 -18.83 -0.85 9.72
C CYS A 185 -19.75 -0.15 8.71
N THR A 186 -20.74 -0.85 8.15
CA THR A 186 -21.56 -0.34 7.05
C THR A 186 -23.06 -0.24 7.38
N GLY A 187 -23.52 -0.85 8.47
CA GLY A 187 -24.94 -1.07 8.75
C GLY A 187 -25.59 -2.17 7.90
N TYR A 188 -24.81 -2.89 7.10
CA TYR A 188 -25.31 -3.92 6.18
C TYR A 188 -24.48 -5.22 6.29
N THR A 189 -25.14 -6.36 6.19
CA THR A 189 -24.45 -7.62 5.91
C THR A 189 -23.79 -7.58 4.53
N ALA A 190 -22.84 -8.48 4.27
CA ALA A 190 -22.17 -8.55 2.96
C ALA A 190 -23.16 -8.71 1.80
N ALA A 191 -24.22 -9.51 1.99
CA ALA A 191 -25.26 -9.73 1.00
C ALA A 191 -26.15 -8.49 0.81
N GLU A 192 -26.55 -7.81 1.89
CA GLU A 192 -27.32 -6.56 1.80
C GLU A 192 -26.53 -5.45 1.11
N LEU A 193 -25.24 -5.34 1.41
CA LEU A 193 -24.35 -4.36 0.80
C LEU A 193 -24.27 -4.54 -0.72
N ILE A 194 -24.00 -5.76 -1.19
CA ILE A 194 -23.98 -6.09 -2.62
C ILE A 194 -25.34 -5.79 -3.24
N HIS A 195 -26.42 -6.26 -2.61
CA HIS A 195 -27.76 -6.09 -3.14
C HIS A 195 -28.17 -4.61 -3.22
N GLN A 196 -27.71 -3.76 -2.31
CA GLN A 196 -28.04 -2.34 -2.32
C GLN A 196 -27.16 -1.54 -3.30
N ARG A 197 -25.87 -1.85 -3.40
CA ARG A 197 -24.88 -1.03 -4.14
C ARG A 197 -24.60 -1.49 -5.57
N ALA A 198 -24.90 -2.74 -5.91
CA ALA A 198 -24.79 -3.20 -7.29
C ALA A 198 -25.84 -2.52 -8.17
N ASP A 199 -25.38 -1.68 -9.11
CA ASP A 199 -26.22 -0.88 -10.00
C ASP A 199 -25.51 -0.66 -11.34
N ALA A 200 -26.06 -1.19 -12.44
CA ALA A 200 -25.50 -1.06 -13.77
C ALA A 200 -25.40 0.39 -14.29
N CYS A 201 -26.18 1.32 -13.73
CA CYS A 201 -26.18 2.72 -14.15
C CYS A 201 -25.01 3.52 -13.55
N GLN A 202 -24.36 2.99 -12.51
CA GLN A 202 -23.21 3.64 -11.87
C GLN A 202 -21.91 3.33 -12.60
N PRO A 203 -20.91 4.23 -12.55
CA PRO A 203 -19.55 3.92 -12.99
C PRO A 203 -19.06 2.63 -12.32
N HIS A 204 -18.51 1.72 -13.11
CA HIS A 204 -17.99 0.43 -12.64
C HIS A 204 -19.00 -0.37 -11.78
N MET A 205 -20.30 -0.19 -12.02
CA MET A 205 -21.39 -0.79 -11.26
C MET A 205 -21.49 -0.41 -9.77
N GLY A 206 -20.87 0.70 -9.37
CA GLY A 206 -20.78 1.11 -7.97
C GLY A 206 -19.63 0.45 -7.21
N LEU A 207 -18.76 -0.30 -7.89
CA LEU A 207 -17.53 -0.83 -7.30
C LEU A 207 -16.53 0.31 -7.06
N THR A 208 -15.91 0.32 -5.89
CA THR A 208 -14.82 1.23 -5.51
C THR A 208 -13.44 0.61 -5.71
N SER A 209 -13.36 -0.71 -5.81
CA SER A 209 -12.13 -1.47 -6.00
C SER A 209 -12.42 -2.77 -6.76
N TYR A 210 -11.62 -3.10 -7.78
CA TYR A 210 -11.71 -4.36 -8.52
C TYR A 210 -10.35 -4.72 -9.12
N LYS A 211 -10.17 -5.97 -9.57
CA LYS A 211 -8.88 -6.44 -10.09
C LYS A 211 -8.81 -6.34 -11.61
N GLY A 212 -7.79 -5.63 -12.09
CA GLY A 212 -7.52 -5.46 -13.53
C GLY A 212 -8.09 -4.15 -14.07
N GLU A 213 -8.14 -4.03 -15.39
CA GLU A 213 -8.57 -2.80 -16.06
C GLU A 213 -10.10 -2.67 -16.15
N GLU A 214 -10.81 -3.80 -16.14
CA GLU A 214 -12.26 -3.87 -16.32
C GLU A 214 -12.93 -4.69 -15.23
N VAL A 215 -14.18 -4.32 -14.91
CA VAL A 215 -15.04 -5.04 -13.97
C VAL A 215 -15.33 -6.44 -14.51
N ARG A 216 -15.10 -7.47 -13.70
CA ARG A 216 -15.43 -8.86 -14.05
C ARG A 216 -16.63 -9.35 -13.27
N LYS A 217 -17.29 -10.38 -13.79
CA LYS A 217 -18.43 -11.03 -13.14
C LYS A 217 -18.11 -11.57 -11.74
N CYS A 218 -16.86 -11.92 -11.46
CA CYS A 218 -16.45 -12.35 -10.11
C CYS A 218 -16.23 -11.19 -9.14
N ASP A 219 -16.07 -9.96 -9.61
CA ASP A 219 -15.87 -8.79 -8.75
C ASP A 219 -17.18 -8.30 -8.15
N VAL A 220 -18.30 -8.45 -8.87
CA VAL A 220 -19.62 -7.93 -8.45
C VAL A 220 -20.26 -8.71 -7.30
N THR A 221 -19.75 -9.91 -6.98
CA THR A 221 -20.23 -10.75 -5.88
C THR A 221 -19.37 -10.62 -4.62
N VAL A 222 -18.38 -9.71 -4.63
CA VAL A 222 -17.47 -9.46 -3.49
C VAL A 222 -17.89 -8.17 -2.80
N ALA A 223 -18.45 -8.28 -1.59
CA ALA A 223 -18.95 -7.13 -0.82
C ALA A 223 -17.88 -6.06 -0.56
N LYS A 224 -16.63 -6.48 -0.32
CA LYS A 224 -15.50 -5.58 -0.09
C LYS A 224 -15.28 -4.59 -1.25
N ASN A 225 -15.58 -5.01 -2.49
CA ASN A 225 -15.39 -4.17 -3.67
C ASN A 225 -16.39 -3.01 -3.76
N TYR A 226 -17.43 -2.99 -2.92
CA TYR A 226 -18.40 -1.90 -2.83
C TYR A 226 -18.17 -0.99 -1.62
N LEU A 227 -17.15 -1.23 -0.80
CA LEU A 227 -16.87 -0.42 0.39
C LEU A 227 -16.18 0.89 0.00
N THR A 228 -16.62 1.99 0.59
CA THR A 228 -15.91 3.27 0.52
C THR A 228 -14.56 3.20 1.22
N GLN A 229 -13.66 4.13 0.94
CA GLN A 229 -12.35 4.18 1.59
C GLN A 229 -12.46 4.28 3.12
N ASP A 230 -13.41 5.05 3.63
CA ASP A 230 -13.67 5.18 5.07
C ASP A 230 -14.18 3.87 5.68
N GLU A 231 -15.11 3.18 5.00
CA GLU A 231 -15.60 1.88 5.46
C GLU A 231 -14.52 0.78 5.44
N VAL A 232 -13.61 0.81 4.45
CA VAL A 232 -12.45 -0.08 4.42
C VAL A 232 -11.53 0.21 5.61
N SER A 233 -11.23 1.48 5.87
CA SER A 233 -10.40 1.88 7.02
C SER A 233 -11.02 1.45 8.35
N GLU A 234 -12.33 1.66 8.53
CA GLU A 234 -13.06 1.25 9.73
C GLU A 234 -13.11 -0.27 9.88
N LEU A 235 -13.40 -1.01 8.80
CA LEU A 235 -13.38 -2.47 8.80
C LEU A 235 -11.99 -2.99 9.18
N ASN A 236 -10.94 -2.45 8.57
CA ASN A 236 -9.56 -2.82 8.86
C ASN A 236 -9.23 -2.56 10.34
N ARG A 237 -9.71 -1.46 10.93
CA ARG A 237 -9.50 -1.12 12.34
C ARG A 237 -10.20 -2.11 13.28
N VAL A 238 -11.49 -2.38 13.06
CA VAL A 238 -12.28 -3.30 13.89
C VAL A 238 -11.72 -4.71 13.84
N VAL A 239 -11.39 -5.19 12.63
CA VAL A 239 -10.80 -6.53 12.44
C VAL A 239 -9.49 -6.67 13.21
N ASN A 240 -8.60 -5.67 13.14
CA ASN A 240 -7.33 -5.72 13.87
C ASN A 240 -7.53 -5.73 15.39
N MET A 241 -8.40 -4.86 15.92
CA MET A 241 -8.72 -4.83 17.35
C MET A 241 -9.33 -6.14 17.84
N TRP A 242 -10.25 -6.73 17.06
CA TRP A 242 -10.84 -8.04 17.37
C TRP A 242 -9.79 -9.16 17.37
N LEU A 243 -8.89 -9.17 16.38
CA LEU A 243 -7.82 -10.17 16.30
C LEU A 243 -6.86 -10.07 17.49
N ASP A 244 -6.45 -8.86 17.87
CA ASP A 244 -5.56 -8.66 19.01
C ASP A 244 -6.24 -9.08 20.33
N PHE A 245 -7.54 -8.78 20.49
CA PHE A 245 -8.35 -9.27 21.61
C PHE A 245 -8.43 -10.81 21.62
N ALA A 246 -8.77 -11.42 20.50
CA ALA A 246 -8.91 -12.87 20.41
C ALA A 246 -7.58 -13.60 20.64
N GLU A 247 -6.46 -13.03 20.18
CA GLU A 247 -5.12 -13.56 20.45
C GLU A 247 -4.77 -13.53 21.95
N ASP A 248 -5.02 -12.42 22.65
CA ASP A 248 -4.81 -12.32 24.10
C ASP A 248 -5.66 -13.33 24.87
N GLN A 249 -6.94 -13.46 24.52
CA GLN A 249 -7.85 -14.44 25.12
C GLN A 249 -7.34 -15.88 24.93
N ALA A 250 -6.89 -16.23 23.72
CA ALA A 250 -6.34 -17.56 23.44
C ALA A 250 -5.02 -17.83 24.18
N ARG A 251 -4.12 -16.83 24.27
CA ARG A 251 -2.84 -16.95 24.98
C ARG A 251 -3.01 -17.17 26.49
N ARG A 252 -4.09 -16.65 27.07
CA ARG A 252 -4.44 -16.88 28.49
C ARG A 252 -4.91 -18.32 28.78
N ARG A 253 -4.82 -19.24 27.81
CA ARG A 253 -5.13 -20.68 27.91
C ARG A 253 -6.51 -20.96 28.47
N GLN A 254 -7.48 -20.09 28.20
CA GLN A 254 -8.88 -20.42 28.41
C GLN A 254 -9.29 -21.36 27.28
N GLN A 255 -9.84 -22.53 27.60
CA GLN A 255 -10.55 -23.32 26.60
C GLN A 255 -11.82 -22.54 26.26
N VAL A 256 -11.93 -22.15 24.99
CA VAL A 256 -13.05 -21.37 24.45
C VAL A 256 -13.67 -22.20 23.33
N PHE A 257 -14.98 -22.32 23.29
CA PHE A 257 -15.71 -22.97 22.19
C PHE A 257 -16.03 -21.96 21.09
N LEU A 258 -16.35 -22.43 19.88
CA LEU A 258 -16.73 -21.54 18.77
C LEU A 258 -17.93 -20.64 19.13
N ARG A 259 -18.89 -21.14 19.92
CA ARG A 259 -20.02 -20.34 20.38
C ARG A 259 -19.60 -19.18 21.29
N ASP A 260 -18.69 -19.44 22.23
CA ASP A 260 -18.18 -18.40 23.13
C ASP A 260 -17.47 -17.28 22.36
N TRP A 261 -16.85 -17.59 21.22
CA TRP A 261 -16.26 -16.58 20.34
C TRP A 261 -17.29 -15.68 19.67
N GLN A 262 -18.49 -16.19 19.35
CA GLN A 262 -19.58 -15.36 18.84
C GLN A 262 -20.07 -14.40 19.91
N ASP A 263 -20.26 -14.89 21.14
CA ASP A 263 -20.71 -14.07 22.27
C ASP A 263 -19.65 -13.01 22.64
N LYS A 264 -18.37 -13.38 22.63
CA LYS A 264 -17.26 -12.44 22.83
C LYS A 264 -17.17 -11.39 21.72
N LEU A 265 -17.47 -11.74 20.47
CA LEU A 265 -17.49 -10.75 19.38
C LEU A 265 -18.63 -9.74 19.60
N ASP A 266 -19.80 -10.19 20.03
CA ASP A 266 -20.92 -9.28 20.31
C ASP A 266 -20.60 -8.33 21.46
N GLN A 267 -20.04 -8.84 22.55
CA GLN A 267 -19.56 -8.02 23.67
C GLN A 267 -18.47 -7.04 23.24
N PHE A 268 -17.53 -7.48 22.40
CA PHE A 268 -16.47 -6.64 21.88
C PHE A 268 -17.02 -5.50 21.02
N LEU A 269 -17.97 -5.78 20.12
CA LEU A 269 -18.59 -4.76 19.28
C LEU A 269 -19.42 -3.78 20.12
N GLN A 270 -20.23 -4.28 21.06
CA GLN A 270 -21.01 -3.44 21.98
C GLN A 270 -20.11 -2.55 22.85
N PHE A 271 -19.03 -3.09 23.40
CA PHE A 271 -18.08 -2.35 24.23
C PHE A 271 -17.39 -1.21 23.46
N ASN A 272 -17.26 -1.34 22.14
CA ASN A 272 -16.69 -0.30 21.27
C ASN A 272 -17.77 0.61 20.66
N ASP A 273 -18.97 0.66 21.26
CA ASP A 273 -20.11 1.47 20.82
C ASP A 273 -20.53 1.21 19.36
N ARG A 274 -20.40 -0.05 18.89
CA ARG A 274 -20.80 -0.47 17.54
C ARG A 274 -22.11 -1.25 17.55
N GLU A 275 -22.90 -1.04 16.51
CA GLU A 275 -24.12 -1.82 16.31
C GLU A 275 -23.78 -3.29 16.02
N VAL A 276 -24.52 -4.19 16.67
CA VAL A 276 -24.36 -5.64 16.50
C VAL A 276 -25.51 -6.20 15.69
N LEU A 277 -25.17 -6.87 14.60
CA LEU A 277 -26.13 -7.57 13.75
C LEU A 277 -26.96 -8.57 14.57
N GLN A 278 -28.29 -8.36 14.57
CA GLN A 278 -29.24 -9.30 15.14
C GLN A 278 -29.74 -10.26 14.07
N GLY A 279 -29.49 -11.56 14.23
CA GLY A 279 -29.87 -12.59 13.28
C GLY A 279 -28.97 -12.65 12.03
N ALA A 280 -29.54 -13.02 10.88
CA ALA A 280 -28.79 -13.30 9.65
C ALA A 280 -28.84 -12.18 8.59
N GLY A 281 -29.51 -11.05 8.89
CA GLY A 281 -29.85 -10.02 7.90
C GLY A 281 -31.12 -10.33 7.12
N LYS A 282 -31.52 -9.42 6.23
CA LYS A 282 -32.76 -9.50 5.43
C LYS A 282 -32.54 -10.08 4.03
N VAL A 283 -31.31 -10.03 3.53
CA VAL A 283 -30.97 -10.46 2.15
C VAL A 283 -30.11 -11.71 2.18
N SER A 284 -30.53 -12.74 1.45
CA SER A 284 -29.72 -13.94 1.28
C SER A 284 -28.58 -13.71 0.28
N LYS A 285 -27.47 -14.42 0.47
CA LYS A 285 -26.34 -14.38 -0.48
C LYS A 285 -26.75 -14.71 -1.91
N LYS A 286 -27.62 -15.71 -2.09
CA LYS A 286 -28.14 -16.09 -3.41
C LYS A 286 -28.88 -14.94 -4.08
N MET A 287 -29.76 -14.25 -3.35
CA MET A 287 -30.52 -13.12 -3.87
C MET A 287 -29.62 -11.91 -4.20
N ALA A 288 -28.57 -11.67 -3.40
CA ALA A 288 -27.58 -10.64 -3.67
C ALA A 288 -26.76 -10.95 -4.94
N ASP A 289 -26.26 -12.19 -5.06
CA ASP A 289 -25.47 -12.64 -6.20
C ASP A 289 -26.30 -12.64 -7.50
N GLU A 290 -27.56 -13.08 -7.45
CA GLU A 290 -28.47 -13.05 -8.59
C GLU A 290 -28.73 -11.62 -9.09
N LYS A 291 -29.01 -10.68 -8.17
CA LYS A 291 -29.17 -9.26 -8.52
C LYS A 291 -27.87 -8.71 -9.15
N ALA A 292 -26.74 -8.86 -8.47
CA ALA A 292 -25.46 -8.31 -8.94
C ALA A 292 -25.05 -8.86 -10.32
N GLN A 293 -25.32 -10.15 -10.59
CA GLN A 293 -25.06 -10.73 -11.89
C GLN A 293 -26.01 -10.23 -12.98
N ALA A 294 -27.29 -9.96 -12.64
CA ALA A 294 -28.24 -9.36 -13.58
C ALA A 294 -27.82 -7.93 -13.95
N GLU A 295 -27.42 -7.13 -12.96
CA GLU A 295 -26.85 -5.79 -13.17
C GLU A 295 -25.58 -5.86 -14.03
N TYR A 296 -24.72 -6.87 -13.78
CA TYR A 296 -23.49 -7.04 -14.56
C TYR A 296 -23.76 -7.33 -16.03
N SER A 297 -24.77 -8.15 -16.33
CA SER A 297 -25.17 -8.42 -17.71
C SER A 297 -25.60 -7.14 -18.44
N GLN A 298 -26.34 -6.26 -17.77
CA GLN A 298 -26.75 -4.97 -18.33
C GLN A 298 -25.55 -4.03 -18.53
N PHE A 299 -24.70 -3.90 -17.51
CA PHE A 299 -23.48 -3.08 -17.57
C PHE A 299 -22.53 -3.55 -18.67
N ALA A 300 -22.29 -4.85 -18.79
CA ALA A 300 -21.40 -5.42 -19.80
C ALA A 300 -21.93 -5.17 -21.23
N GLU A 301 -23.25 -5.19 -21.42
CA GLU A 301 -23.85 -4.85 -22.71
C GLU A 301 -23.70 -3.35 -23.03
N GLN A 302 -23.91 -2.47 -22.05
CA GLN A 302 -23.69 -1.03 -22.20
C GLN A 302 -22.22 -0.72 -22.54
N GLN A 303 -21.26 -1.32 -21.84
CA GLN A 303 -19.83 -1.15 -22.10
C GLN A 303 -19.43 -1.66 -23.49
N ARG A 304 -20.01 -2.79 -23.94
CA ARG A 304 -19.78 -3.29 -25.30
C ARG A 304 -20.24 -2.29 -26.36
N ARG A 305 -21.46 -1.77 -26.22
CA ARG A 305 -22.02 -0.78 -27.16
C ARG A 305 -21.20 0.51 -27.18
N LEU A 306 -20.70 0.96 -26.04
CA LEU A 306 -19.81 2.14 -25.96
C LEU A 306 -18.48 1.89 -26.71
N LYS A 307 -17.85 0.75 -26.48
CA LYS A 307 -16.60 0.37 -27.17
C LYS A 307 -16.78 0.20 -28.67
N GLU A 308 -17.90 -0.39 -29.11
CA GLU A 308 -18.24 -0.50 -30.52
C GLU A 308 -18.39 0.90 -31.15
N ALA A 309 -19.11 1.82 -30.49
CA ALA A 309 -19.27 3.20 -30.96
C ALA A 309 -17.95 4.00 -30.95
N GLU A 310 -17.06 3.78 -29.99
CA GLU A 310 -15.71 4.36 -29.98
C GLU A 310 -14.85 3.80 -31.11
N GLY A 311 -14.86 2.48 -31.30
CA GLY A 311 -14.15 1.84 -32.42
C GLY A 311 -14.63 2.34 -33.78
N GLU A 312 -15.94 2.56 -33.97
CA GLU A 312 -16.48 3.16 -35.19
C GLU A 312 -15.97 4.59 -35.41
N LYS A 313 -15.89 5.41 -34.35
CA LYS A 313 -15.33 6.77 -34.43
C LYS A 313 -13.85 6.76 -34.76
N ASP A 314 -13.08 5.86 -34.15
CA ASP A 314 -11.64 5.72 -34.42
C ASP A 314 -11.37 5.27 -35.84
N ILE A 315 -12.16 4.31 -36.36
CA ILE A 315 -12.11 3.90 -37.76
C ILE A 315 -12.46 5.06 -38.68
N ALA A 316 -13.52 5.83 -38.37
CA ALA A 316 -13.90 7.01 -39.15
C ALA A 316 -12.79 8.08 -39.14
N ALA A 317 -12.16 8.34 -38.00
CA ALA A 317 -11.03 9.27 -37.88
C ALA A 317 -9.80 8.80 -38.67
N LEU A 318 -9.48 7.50 -38.64
CA LEU A 318 -8.39 6.92 -39.44
C LEU A 318 -8.65 7.00 -40.95
N LEU A 319 -9.91 6.84 -41.37
CA LEU A 319 -10.32 7.00 -42.77
C LEU A 319 -10.21 8.47 -43.22
N GLN A 320 -10.60 9.43 -42.36
CA GLN A 320 -10.44 10.86 -42.63
C GLN A 320 -8.96 11.28 -42.68
N TRP A 321 -8.11 10.74 -41.81
CA TRP A 321 -6.67 11.01 -41.82
C TRP A 321 -5.99 10.52 -43.11
N LYS A 322 -6.40 9.37 -43.64
CA LYS A 322 -5.89 8.88 -44.94
C LYS A 322 -6.33 9.74 -46.14
N THR A 323 -7.39 10.53 -46.00
CA THR A 323 -7.87 11.44 -47.05
C THR A 323 -7.27 12.84 -47.01
N GLU A 324 -6.54 13.21 -45.94
CA GLU A 324 -5.79 14.46 -45.94
C GLU A 324 -4.49 14.29 -46.76
N PRO A 325 -4.29 15.08 -47.83
CA PRO A 325 -3.06 15.00 -48.60
C PRO A 325 -1.90 15.50 -47.73
N LYS A 326 -0.84 14.70 -47.62
CA LYS A 326 0.45 15.17 -47.10
C LYS A 326 0.88 16.39 -47.92
N LYS A 327 0.83 17.57 -47.31
CA LYS A 327 1.42 18.79 -47.86
C LYS A 327 2.93 18.76 -47.77
#